data_AF-A0A8T1W9E6-F1
#
_entry.id   AF-A0A8T1W9E6-F1
#
_cell.length_a   1.000
_cell.length_b   1.000
_cell.length_c   1.000
_cell.angle_alpha   90.00
_cell.angle_beta   90.00
_cell.angle_gamma   90.00
#
_symmetry.space_group_name_H-M   'P 1'
#
loop_
_entity.id
_entity.type
_entity.pdbx_description
1 polymer ?
#
loop_
_entity_poly.entity_id
_entity_poly.type
_entity_poly.pdbx_seq_one_letter_code
_entity_poly.pdbx_strand_id
1 'polypeptide(L)'
;MASVPLTNPRSKLSWKLIVTAVMGVVLVVTQLATYKPHFDAHMAKHRILRRLQEQPALRLSLKLKRKSMYVHGASAFDVIATPSLKQLPGRDSLVYDGMAVFKQDGEKHEYSLVDGTAYYTKHSVGQNATKSGCLPSSFVPPIETVLSAIDTAYTATHLVDSGLAEVACQRGTLMAFAFAGENYLLCAPHMHNEGFTVMGEDLDIHVRYEDAAPVIVAPSIPSDVEEYCGKVPLSETLRPSPVSLLHRSFSEWGHRVLRAQEAESWVPSIVSKVASAVTGDSDGTTSHSSCSTTPRPCVFVAGLGQKTDYGLSTTDSKPYFGDKFQDYVPCCSSVQYIELATSLYAWYDLTLVNELVGYLFEISSSSNSNTKVISDTIIFAHSSANLMLAYAISQNLCSLDSTTTWLGASAPMMGSMGSDFIQKACDGTLTGVVSSLFELLDDCPVTAGRISLSYETESYASPELKAAYAAAQTAYAANVDAVMCSNGYSGLSSTYAAVYVLAGTVIPHKSSENDGLVEYQSCAYGLDTSTFSSSYTSKNYVTKLNHQDASLRNGDSLFSDAKKPLKWIQNLLS
;
A
#
# COMPACT_ATOMS: atom_id res chain seq x y z
N MET A 1 43.82 69.50 45.80
CA MET A 1 43.86 68.03 45.91
C MET A 1 42.44 67.51 45.79
N ALA A 2 42.25 66.52 44.92
CA ALA A 2 40.97 66.10 44.34
C ALA A 2 39.92 65.63 45.37
N SER A 3 38.69 66.13 45.25
CA SER A 3 37.49 65.56 45.88
C SER A 3 36.79 64.63 44.89
N VAL A 4 36.80 63.34 45.22
CA VAL A 4 36.13 62.25 44.50
C VAL A 4 34.60 62.38 44.65
N PRO A 5 33.79 62.28 43.58
CA PRO A 5 32.35 62.14 43.74
C PRO A 5 32.02 60.70 44.15
N LEU A 6 31.33 60.56 45.28
CA LEU A 6 30.72 59.32 45.76
C LEU A 6 29.77 58.75 44.69
N THR A 7 30.19 57.66 44.05
CA THR A 7 29.29 56.84 43.24
C THR A 7 28.41 56.02 44.18
N ASN A 8 27.11 56.28 44.12
CA ASN A 8 26.10 55.63 44.95
C ASN A 8 25.96 54.14 44.53
N PRO A 9 26.32 53.15 45.37
CA PRO A 9 26.31 51.73 44.97
C PRO A 9 24.90 51.13 44.84
N ARG A 10 23.87 51.86 45.30
CA ARG A 10 22.49 51.33 45.41
C ARG A 10 21.70 51.29 44.09
N SER A 11 22.07 52.05 43.04
CA SER A 11 21.30 52.02 41.77
C SER A 11 21.69 50.88 40.83
N LYS A 12 22.95 50.41 40.86
CA LYS A 12 23.42 49.30 40.01
C LYS A 12 22.87 47.93 40.43
N LEU A 13 22.55 47.74 41.70
CA LEU A 13 21.96 46.49 42.20
C LEU A 13 20.47 46.37 41.84
N SER A 14 19.74 47.50 41.88
CA SER A 14 18.32 47.59 41.49
C SER A 14 18.11 47.31 40.00
N TRP A 15 18.95 47.91 39.13
CA TRP A 15 18.88 47.64 37.69
C TRP A 15 19.17 46.19 37.33
N LYS A 16 20.16 45.56 37.98
CA LYS A 16 20.45 44.13 37.78
C LYS A 16 19.27 43.27 38.19
N LEU A 17 18.67 43.50 39.36
CA LEU A 17 17.48 42.76 39.82
C LEU A 17 16.28 42.91 38.89
N ILE A 18 16.04 44.12 38.36
CA ILE A 18 14.97 44.38 37.39
C ILE A 18 15.24 43.65 36.07
N VAL A 19 16.47 43.72 35.54
CA VAL A 19 16.84 43.01 34.31
C VAL A 19 16.73 41.49 34.51
N THR A 20 17.18 40.94 35.65
CA THR A 20 17.03 39.50 35.93
C THR A 20 15.57 39.10 36.07
N ALA A 21 14.72 39.92 36.70
CA ALA A 21 13.30 39.66 36.81
C ALA A 21 12.59 39.72 35.45
N VAL A 22 12.91 40.72 34.62
CA VAL A 22 12.36 40.83 33.26
C VAL A 22 12.82 39.66 32.39
N MET A 23 14.10 39.30 32.42
CA MET A 23 14.61 38.12 31.71
C MET A 23 13.95 36.82 32.21
N GLY A 24 13.73 36.71 33.52
CA GLY A 24 13.00 35.58 34.12
C GLY A 24 11.55 35.50 33.63
N VAL A 25 10.84 36.63 33.60
CA VAL A 25 9.46 36.70 33.07
C VAL A 25 9.43 36.38 31.57
N VAL A 26 10.37 36.91 30.78
CA VAL A 26 10.47 36.60 29.34
C VAL A 26 10.74 35.11 29.11
N LEU A 27 11.64 34.50 29.90
CA LEU A 27 11.92 33.06 29.84
C LEU A 27 10.69 32.23 30.22
N VAL A 28 9.97 32.61 31.27
CA VAL A 28 8.75 31.91 31.70
C VAL A 28 7.65 32.04 30.65
N VAL A 29 7.42 33.25 30.11
CA VAL A 29 6.41 33.51 29.08
C VAL A 29 6.74 32.76 27.78
N THR A 30 8.01 32.73 27.36
CA THR A 30 8.43 31.97 26.16
C THR A 30 8.32 30.46 26.36
N GLN A 31 8.65 29.93 27.55
CA GLN A 31 8.42 28.52 27.86
C GLN A 31 6.93 28.17 27.93
N LEU A 32 6.08 29.02 28.51
CA LEU A 32 4.64 28.80 28.56
C LEU A 32 3.97 28.91 27.19
N ALA A 33 4.41 29.86 26.35
CA ALA A 33 3.90 30.03 25.00
C ALA A 33 4.24 28.83 24.11
N THR A 34 5.44 28.25 24.27
CA THR A 34 5.83 27.03 23.55
C THR A 34 5.19 25.77 24.13
N TYR A 35 4.91 25.74 25.43
CA TYR A 35 4.28 24.60 26.11
C TYR A 35 2.77 24.49 25.81
N LYS A 36 2.06 25.61 25.71
CA LYS A 36 0.60 25.63 25.54
C LYS A 36 0.08 24.79 24.35
N PRO A 37 0.62 24.92 23.11
CA PRO A 37 0.18 24.08 21.99
C PRO A 37 0.37 22.58 22.23
N HIS A 38 1.45 22.20 22.94
CA HIS A 38 1.70 20.80 23.31
C HIS A 38 0.70 20.30 24.34
N PHE A 39 0.41 21.10 25.36
CA PHE A 39 -0.61 20.77 26.35
C PHE A 39 -2.00 20.63 25.71
N ASP A 40 -2.38 21.57 24.85
CA ASP A 40 -3.66 21.55 24.13
C ASP A 40 -3.77 20.33 23.21
N ALA A 41 -2.69 19.96 22.51
CA ALA A 41 -2.62 18.74 21.69
C ALA A 41 -2.79 17.47 22.54
N HIS A 42 -2.09 17.41 23.67
CA HIS A 42 -2.17 16.26 24.58
C HIS A 42 -3.57 16.08 25.16
N MET A 43 -4.23 17.18 25.55
CA MET A 43 -5.62 17.17 26.02
C MET A 43 -6.61 16.76 24.91
N ALA A 44 -6.42 17.27 23.69
CA ALA A 44 -7.24 16.89 22.54
C ALA A 44 -7.10 15.40 22.21
N LYS A 45 -5.87 14.90 22.13
CA LYS A 45 -5.53 13.47 21.94
C LYS A 45 -6.23 12.59 22.96
N HIS A 46 -6.12 12.93 24.24
CA HIS A 46 -6.77 12.18 25.32
C HIS A 46 -8.29 12.12 25.17
N ARG A 47 -8.92 13.25 24.83
CA ARG A 47 -10.38 13.30 24.59
C ARG A 47 -10.77 12.41 23.41
N ILE A 48 -10.03 12.49 22.30
CA ILE A 48 -10.27 11.68 21.10
C ILE A 48 -10.18 10.20 21.44
N LEU A 49 -9.07 9.76 22.04
CA LEU A 49 -8.87 8.36 22.43
C LEU A 49 -9.96 7.83 23.35
N ARG A 50 -10.44 8.67 24.28
CA ARG A 50 -11.56 8.30 25.14
C ARG A 50 -12.86 8.15 24.35
N ARG A 51 -13.21 9.13 23.52
CA ARG A 51 -14.48 9.14 22.76
C ARG A 51 -14.52 8.04 21.71
N LEU A 52 -13.40 7.69 21.08
CA LEU A 52 -13.34 6.54 20.16
C LEU A 52 -13.74 5.21 20.84
N GLN A 53 -13.49 5.08 22.15
CA GLN A 53 -13.76 3.86 22.92
C GLN A 53 -15.13 3.87 23.62
N GLU A 54 -15.65 5.04 23.99
CA GLU A 54 -16.85 5.17 24.83
C GLU A 54 -18.12 5.56 24.06
N GLN A 55 -18.00 6.05 22.83
CA GLN A 55 -19.16 6.55 22.08
C GLN A 55 -20.04 5.42 21.55
N PRO A 56 -21.38 5.59 21.50
CA PRO A 56 -22.27 4.57 20.95
C PRO A 56 -21.90 4.15 19.53
N ALA A 57 -21.65 5.12 18.66
CA ALA A 57 -21.15 4.89 17.32
C ALA A 57 -20.28 6.04 16.82
N LEU A 58 -19.49 5.74 15.81
CA LEU A 58 -18.64 6.65 15.06
C LEU A 58 -19.09 6.62 13.60
N ARG A 59 -19.25 7.78 12.98
CA ARG A 59 -19.37 7.89 11.53
C ARG A 59 -18.06 8.43 10.97
N LEU A 60 -17.43 7.65 10.10
CA LEU A 60 -16.22 8.03 9.40
C LEU A 60 -16.62 8.32 7.95
N SER A 61 -16.55 9.58 7.55
CA SER A 61 -16.74 9.99 6.16
C SER A 61 -15.37 10.05 5.48
N LEU A 62 -15.10 9.08 4.61
CA LEU A 62 -13.83 8.95 3.88
C LEU A 62 -13.91 9.69 2.54
N LYS A 63 -12.82 10.37 2.17
CA LYS A 63 -12.61 10.98 0.85
C LYS A 63 -11.26 10.54 0.29
N LEU A 64 -11.32 9.75 -0.78
CA LEU A 64 -10.19 9.23 -1.53
C LEU A 64 -9.77 10.22 -2.62
N LYS A 65 -8.51 10.61 -2.59
CA LYS A 65 -7.92 11.57 -3.54
C LYS A 65 -7.28 10.87 -4.75
N ARG A 66 -6.83 9.63 -4.56
CA ARG A 66 -6.17 8.80 -5.59
C ARG A 66 -7.15 7.83 -6.25
N LYS A 67 -7.30 7.90 -7.58
CA LYS A 67 -8.23 7.07 -8.37
C LYS A 67 -7.91 5.56 -8.26
N SER A 68 -6.64 5.21 -8.07
CA SER A 68 -6.22 3.81 -7.86
C SER A 68 -6.82 3.16 -6.62
N MET A 69 -7.19 3.97 -5.62
CA MET A 69 -7.69 3.49 -4.34
C MET A 69 -9.22 3.50 -4.25
N TYR A 70 -9.94 3.92 -5.31
CA TYR A 70 -11.39 3.99 -5.30
C TYR A 70 -12.02 2.61 -5.03
N VAL A 71 -12.96 2.58 -4.09
CA VAL A 71 -13.66 1.36 -3.69
C VAL A 71 -14.98 1.31 -4.43
N HIS A 72 -15.19 0.28 -5.25
CA HIS A 72 -16.37 0.18 -6.13
C HIS A 72 -16.59 1.42 -7.01
N GLY A 73 -15.49 2.06 -7.45
CA GLY A 73 -15.52 3.31 -8.21
C GLY A 73 -15.88 4.56 -7.40
N ALA A 74 -16.23 4.43 -6.12
CA ALA A 74 -16.53 5.55 -5.25
C ALA A 74 -15.26 6.20 -4.70
N SER A 75 -15.18 7.53 -4.81
CA SER A 75 -14.13 8.36 -4.23
C SER A 75 -14.49 8.90 -2.84
N ALA A 76 -15.74 8.75 -2.41
CA ALA A 76 -16.19 9.16 -1.08
C ALA A 76 -17.29 8.21 -0.58
N PHE A 77 -17.22 7.86 0.70
CA PHE A 77 -18.18 6.95 1.33
C PHE A 77 -18.14 7.07 2.86
N ASP A 78 -19.22 6.63 3.50
CA ASP A 78 -19.32 6.58 4.96
C ASP A 78 -19.08 5.15 5.47
N VAL A 79 -18.40 5.06 6.61
CA VAL A 79 -18.30 3.85 7.43
C VAL A 79 -18.91 4.16 8.79
N ILE A 80 -19.80 3.31 9.26
CA ILE A 80 -20.26 3.35 10.66
C ILE A 80 -19.45 2.32 11.44
N ALA A 81 -18.93 2.71 12.60
CA ALA A 81 -18.21 1.84 13.51
C ALA A 81 -18.76 1.94 14.94
N THR A 82 -18.97 0.82 15.60
CA THR A 82 -19.50 0.73 16.97
C THR A 82 -18.47 0.03 17.86
N PRO A 83 -17.95 0.69 18.91
CA PRO A 83 -17.03 0.06 19.84
C PRO A 83 -17.77 -0.98 20.70
N SER A 84 -17.23 -2.19 20.73
CA SER A 84 -17.73 -3.34 21.47
C SER A 84 -16.63 -3.82 22.43
N LEU A 85 -16.84 -3.63 23.74
CA LEU A 85 -15.92 -4.09 24.77
C LEU A 85 -16.05 -5.60 24.98
N LYS A 86 -14.95 -6.32 24.78
CA LYS A 86 -14.84 -7.75 25.13
C LYS A 86 -14.05 -7.90 26.43
N GLN A 87 -14.70 -8.46 27.43
CA GLN A 87 -14.06 -8.82 28.70
C GLN A 87 -13.24 -10.10 28.50
N LEU A 88 -11.92 -9.98 28.50
CA LEU A 88 -10.99 -11.11 28.55
C LEU A 88 -10.43 -11.27 29.96
N PRO A 89 -10.05 -12.48 30.40
CA PRO A 89 -9.46 -12.67 31.73
C PRO A 89 -8.20 -11.82 31.89
N GLY A 90 -8.25 -10.81 32.77
CA GLY A 90 -7.11 -9.95 33.12
C GLY A 90 -6.88 -8.72 32.22
N ARG A 91 -7.64 -8.52 31.13
CA ARG A 91 -7.56 -7.33 30.25
C ARG A 91 -8.92 -7.00 29.62
N ASP A 92 -9.25 -5.72 29.58
CA ASP A 92 -10.33 -5.24 28.72
C ASP A 92 -9.78 -5.14 27.29
N SER A 93 -10.51 -5.71 26.33
CA SER A 93 -10.18 -5.63 24.92
C SER A 93 -11.30 -4.92 24.16
N LEU A 94 -10.92 -4.18 23.13
CA LEU A 94 -11.85 -3.41 22.31
C LEU A 94 -11.92 -4.02 20.92
N VAL A 95 -13.15 -4.19 20.43
CA VAL A 95 -13.45 -4.52 19.04
C VAL A 95 -14.29 -3.39 18.47
N TYR A 96 -14.19 -3.17 17.17
CA TYR A 96 -15.17 -2.37 16.46
C TYR A 96 -15.97 -3.29 15.57
N ASP A 97 -17.29 -3.25 15.72
CA ASP A 97 -18.17 -3.69 14.65
C ASP A 97 -18.31 -2.54 13.66
N GLY A 98 -18.46 -2.84 12.38
CA GLY A 98 -18.43 -1.81 11.35
C GLY A 98 -19.24 -2.18 10.13
N MET A 99 -19.71 -1.16 9.40
CA MET A 99 -20.47 -1.37 8.17
C MET A 99 -20.17 -0.27 7.14
N ALA A 100 -19.99 -0.68 5.89
CA ALA A 100 -19.84 0.20 4.73
C ALA A 100 -20.68 -0.34 3.56
N VAL A 101 -21.33 0.56 2.82
CA VAL A 101 -22.22 0.20 1.71
C VAL A 101 -21.84 0.98 0.46
N PHE A 102 -21.70 0.26 -0.65
CA PHE A 102 -21.37 0.80 -1.96
C PHE A 102 -22.44 0.42 -2.98
N LYS A 103 -22.58 1.23 -4.02
CA LYS A 103 -23.43 0.94 -5.18
C LYS A 103 -22.56 0.98 -6.43
N GLN A 104 -22.58 -0.09 -7.22
CA GLN A 104 -21.85 -0.21 -8.47
C GLN A 104 -22.71 -0.99 -9.46
N ASP A 105 -22.83 -0.49 -10.69
CA ASP A 105 -23.57 -1.15 -11.78
C ASP A 105 -25.01 -1.58 -11.41
N GLY A 106 -25.66 -0.81 -10.52
CA GLY A 106 -27.01 -1.09 -10.02
C GLY A 106 -27.08 -2.08 -8.85
N GLU A 107 -25.98 -2.78 -8.55
CA GLU A 107 -25.85 -3.72 -7.43
C GLU A 107 -25.42 -3.01 -6.14
N LYS A 108 -25.85 -3.53 -4.99
CA LYS A 108 -25.43 -3.04 -3.68
C LYS A 108 -24.39 -4.00 -3.09
N HIS A 109 -23.24 -3.45 -2.73
CA HIS A 109 -22.12 -4.15 -2.11
C HIS A 109 -22.00 -3.71 -0.66
N GLU A 110 -22.04 -4.66 0.27
CA GLU A 110 -22.05 -4.38 1.71
C GLU A 110 -20.90 -5.11 2.38
N TYR A 111 -20.10 -4.35 3.13
CA TYR A 111 -19.02 -4.86 3.96
C TYR A 111 -19.41 -4.67 5.41
N SER A 112 -19.29 -5.72 6.22
CA SER A 112 -19.56 -5.65 7.65
C SER A 112 -18.47 -6.35 8.44
N LEU A 113 -18.02 -5.75 9.53
CA LEU A 113 -17.17 -6.36 10.53
C LEU A 113 -18.04 -6.62 11.76
N VAL A 114 -18.15 -7.88 12.19
CA VAL A 114 -18.96 -8.26 13.35
C VAL A 114 -18.17 -9.23 14.21
N ASP A 115 -17.97 -8.88 15.47
CA ASP A 115 -17.25 -9.68 16.46
C ASP A 115 -15.80 -10.06 16.07
N GLY A 116 -15.22 -9.28 15.17
CA GLY A 116 -13.89 -9.49 14.61
C GLY A 116 -13.88 -10.32 13.32
N THR A 117 -15.03 -10.73 12.79
CA THR A 117 -15.13 -11.42 11.50
C THR A 117 -15.63 -10.45 10.43
N ALA A 118 -14.91 -10.37 9.31
CA ALA A 118 -15.29 -9.53 8.18
C ALA A 118 -16.15 -10.31 7.19
N TYR A 119 -17.19 -9.65 6.70
CA TYR A 119 -18.15 -10.20 5.76
C TYR A 119 -18.31 -9.29 4.56
N TYR A 120 -18.66 -9.92 3.45
CA TYR A 120 -19.05 -9.25 2.22
C TYR A 120 -20.37 -9.83 1.74
N THR A 121 -21.32 -8.95 1.46
CA THR A 121 -22.63 -9.30 0.93
C THR A 121 -22.89 -8.53 -0.36
N LYS A 122 -23.17 -9.27 -1.43
CA LYS A 122 -23.58 -8.74 -2.71
C LYS A 122 -25.09 -8.90 -2.87
N HIS A 123 -25.79 -7.78 -2.94
CA HIS A 123 -27.22 -7.69 -3.21
C HIS A 123 -27.42 -7.42 -4.71
N SER A 124 -27.77 -8.47 -5.46
CA SER A 124 -27.95 -8.40 -6.92
C SER A 124 -29.32 -7.80 -7.28
N VAL A 125 -29.45 -7.21 -8.47
CA VAL A 125 -30.73 -6.70 -8.99
C VAL A 125 -31.55 -7.87 -9.57
N GLY A 126 -32.79 -8.07 -9.10
CA GLY A 126 -33.72 -9.10 -9.61
C GLY A 126 -33.93 -10.30 -8.69
N GLN A 127 -34.50 -11.41 -9.18
CA GLN A 127 -34.75 -12.65 -8.40
C GLN A 127 -33.47 -13.45 -8.06
N ASN A 128 -32.27 -12.92 -8.33
CA ASN A 128 -31.03 -13.57 -7.94
C ASN A 128 -30.83 -13.44 -6.42
N ALA A 129 -30.55 -14.58 -5.77
CA ALA A 129 -30.31 -14.63 -4.33
C ALA A 129 -29.13 -13.73 -3.93
N THR A 130 -29.30 -12.98 -2.84
CA THR A 130 -28.22 -12.32 -2.11
C THR A 130 -27.11 -13.33 -1.85
N LYS A 131 -25.87 -12.96 -2.20
CA LYS A 131 -24.69 -13.81 -1.95
C LYS A 131 -23.86 -13.18 -0.84
N SER A 132 -23.63 -13.94 0.22
CA SER A 132 -22.84 -13.53 1.38
C SER A 132 -21.71 -14.51 1.59
N GLY A 133 -20.58 -13.99 2.05
CA GLY A 133 -19.41 -14.75 2.48
C GLY A 133 -18.60 -13.95 3.49
N CYS A 134 -17.51 -14.53 3.98
CA CYS A 134 -16.54 -13.81 4.80
C CYS A 134 -15.28 -13.45 4.02
N LEU A 135 -14.54 -12.49 4.55
CA LEU A 135 -13.27 -12.03 4.02
C LEU A 135 -12.14 -12.49 4.95
N PRO A 136 -10.96 -12.83 4.42
CA PRO A 136 -9.78 -13.05 5.25
C PRO A 136 -9.46 -11.80 6.08
N SER A 137 -8.92 -11.99 7.29
CA SER A 137 -8.61 -10.89 8.21
C SER A 137 -7.65 -9.85 7.62
N SER A 138 -6.82 -10.24 6.66
CA SER A 138 -5.87 -9.37 5.94
C SER A 138 -6.50 -8.36 4.97
N PHE A 139 -7.82 -8.42 4.76
CA PHE A 139 -8.60 -7.43 3.99
C PHE A 139 -9.16 -6.32 4.88
N VAL A 140 -9.18 -6.54 6.19
CA VAL A 140 -9.62 -5.53 7.14
C VAL A 140 -8.46 -4.57 7.39
N PRO A 141 -8.68 -3.25 7.43
CA PRO A 141 -7.66 -2.32 7.88
C PRO A 141 -7.13 -2.74 9.26
N PRO A 142 -5.87 -2.40 9.61
CA PRO A 142 -5.29 -2.74 10.92
C PRO A 142 -5.86 -1.82 12.02
N ILE A 143 -7.19 -1.91 12.21
CA ILE A 143 -8.00 -1.10 13.13
C ILE A 143 -7.46 -1.23 14.55
N GLU A 144 -6.89 -2.39 14.88
CA GLU A 144 -6.35 -2.70 16.19
C GLU A 144 -5.22 -1.74 16.62
N THR A 145 -4.53 -1.15 15.63
CA THR A 145 -3.39 -0.25 15.83
C THR A 145 -3.75 1.23 15.74
N VAL A 146 -4.96 1.59 15.32
CA VAL A 146 -5.39 2.99 15.11
C VAL A 146 -5.29 3.80 16.40
N LEU A 147 -5.76 3.26 17.52
CA LEU A 147 -5.70 3.93 18.82
C LEU A 147 -4.26 4.19 19.26
N SER A 148 -3.36 3.22 19.03
CA SER A 148 -1.94 3.37 19.32
C SER A 148 -1.29 4.44 18.43
N ALA A 149 -1.62 4.47 17.13
CA ALA A 149 -1.12 5.47 16.19
C ALA A 149 -1.56 6.90 16.57
N ILE A 150 -2.80 7.07 17.05
CA ILE A 150 -3.26 8.36 17.57
C ILE A 150 -2.58 8.69 18.91
N ASP A 151 -2.32 7.71 19.78
CA ASP A 151 -1.61 7.93 21.05
C ASP A 151 -0.17 8.41 20.85
N THR A 152 0.49 8.00 19.76
CA THR A 152 1.84 8.46 19.40
C THR A 152 1.86 9.79 18.65
N ALA A 153 0.70 10.36 18.32
CA ALA A 153 0.61 11.65 17.63
C ALA A 153 1.29 12.78 18.43
N TYR A 154 1.98 13.65 17.70
CA TYR A 154 2.71 14.80 18.22
C TYR A 154 2.16 16.11 17.65
N THR A 155 2.40 17.22 18.35
CA THR A 155 1.92 18.55 17.92
C THR A 155 2.62 19.01 16.64
N ALA A 156 1.83 19.39 15.63
CA ALA A 156 2.33 19.87 14.34
C ALA A 156 2.08 21.37 14.10
N THR A 157 1.29 22.03 14.96
CA THR A 157 0.91 23.44 14.81
C THR A 157 2.10 24.41 14.68
N HIS A 158 3.25 24.08 15.28
CA HIS A 158 4.45 24.92 15.24
C HIS A 158 5.36 24.67 14.02
N LEU A 159 5.06 23.65 13.21
CA LEU A 159 5.88 23.24 12.07
C LEU A 159 5.45 23.91 10.76
N VAL A 160 4.40 24.73 10.79
CA VAL A 160 3.79 25.34 9.62
C VAL A 160 3.42 26.78 9.88
N ASP A 161 3.34 27.58 8.82
CA ASP A 161 2.91 28.98 8.91
C ASP A 161 1.52 29.08 9.55
N SER A 162 1.33 30.10 10.40
CA SER A 162 0.09 30.29 11.16
C SER A 162 -1.16 30.44 10.29
N GLY A 163 -1.04 31.04 9.10
CA GLY A 163 -2.15 31.15 8.15
C GLY A 163 -2.53 29.79 7.56
N LEU A 164 -1.53 29.00 7.16
CA LEU A 164 -1.76 27.65 6.64
C LEU A 164 -2.30 26.69 7.71
N ALA A 165 -1.81 26.82 8.94
CA ALA A 165 -2.31 26.05 10.08
C ALA A 165 -3.79 26.34 10.35
N GLU A 166 -4.20 27.61 10.28
CA GLU A 166 -5.59 28.01 10.48
C GLU A 166 -6.51 27.53 9.34
N VAL A 167 -6.02 27.50 8.10
CA VAL A 167 -6.75 26.91 6.96
C VAL A 167 -6.93 25.41 7.14
N ALA A 168 -5.88 24.70 7.56
CA ALA A 168 -5.92 23.24 7.75
C ALA A 168 -6.70 22.83 9.02
N CYS A 169 -6.70 23.67 10.06
CA CYS A 169 -7.35 23.36 11.34
C CYS A 169 -7.89 24.62 12.04
N GLN A 170 -9.02 25.12 11.54
CA GLN A 170 -9.64 26.35 12.02
C GLN A 170 -9.96 26.27 13.51
N ARG A 171 -9.34 27.16 14.31
CA ARG A 171 -9.50 27.20 15.78
C ARG A 171 -9.42 25.81 16.43
N GLY A 172 -8.43 25.03 16.01
CA GLY A 172 -8.21 23.68 16.54
C GLY A 172 -6.73 23.41 16.81
N THR A 173 -6.46 22.20 17.26
CA THR A 173 -5.09 21.71 17.45
C THR A 173 -4.73 20.75 16.32
N LEU A 174 -3.61 21.05 15.66
CA LEU A 174 -3.04 20.22 14.60
C LEU A 174 -1.98 19.27 15.18
N MET A 175 -2.13 17.99 14.91
CA MET A 175 -1.21 16.93 15.27
C MET A 175 -0.79 16.15 14.03
N ALA A 176 0.33 15.42 14.13
CA ALA A 176 0.86 14.58 13.09
C ALA A 176 1.14 13.18 13.65
N PHE A 177 0.89 12.17 12.82
CA PHE A 177 1.13 10.77 13.16
C PHE A 177 1.29 9.94 11.88
N ALA A 178 1.90 8.76 12.00
CA ALA A 178 2.01 7.79 10.92
C ALA A 178 1.05 6.61 11.19
N PHE A 179 0.40 6.12 10.13
CA PHE A 179 -0.47 4.96 10.20
C PHE A 179 -0.38 4.15 8.91
N ALA A 180 -0.20 2.84 9.04
CA ALA A 180 -0.12 1.90 7.92
C ALA A 180 0.89 2.30 6.79
N GLY A 181 2.01 2.93 7.18
CA GLY A 181 3.08 3.37 6.28
C GLY A 181 2.87 4.76 5.66
N GLU A 182 1.76 5.44 5.99
CA GLU A 182 1.44 6.76 5.46
C GLU A 182 1.44 7.82 6.58
N ASN A 183 1.73 9.06 6.21
CA ASN A 183 1.74 10.20 7.13
C ASN A 183 0.40 10.93 7.10
N TYR A 184 -0.12 11.25 8.28
CA TYR A 184 -1.40 11.91 8.45
C TYR A 184 -1.30 13.09 9.41
N LEU A 185 -2.10 14.11 9.12
CA LEU A 185 -2.41 15.19 10.03
C LEU A 185 -3.75 14.94 10.70
N LEU A 186 -3.85 15.25 11.99
CA LEU A 186 -5.09 15.21 12.75
C LEU A 186 -5.44 16.64 13.17
N CYS A 187 -6.59 17.12 12.73
CA CYS A 187 -7.18 18.36 13.23
C CYS A 187 -8.25 18.05 14.28
N ALA A 188 -8.02 18.52 15.50
CA ALA A 188 -8.96 18.44 16.60
C ALA A 188 -9.57 19.83 16.88
N PRO A 189 -10.84 20.10 16.52
CA PRO A 189 -11.46 21.39 16.77
C PRO A 189 -11.59 21.69 18.27
N HIS A 190 -11.52 22.96 18.65
CA HIS A 190 -11.79 23.35 20.04
C HIS A 190 -13.25 23.10 20.47
N MET A 191 -14.19 22.93 19.53
CA MET A 191 -15.56 22.51 19.84
C MET A 191 -15.61 21.00 20.08
N HIS A 192 -15.69 20.61 21.35
CA HIS A 192 -15.38 19.26 21.83
C HIS A 192 -16.36 18.14 21.42
N ASN A 193 -17.48 18.47 20.79
CA ASN A 193 -18.55 17.50 20.48
C ASN A 193 -18.68 17.15 18.98
N GLU A 194 -17.97 17.83 18.07
CA GLU A 194 -18.19 17.68 16.62
C GLU A 194 -17.30 16.61 15.96
N GLY A 195 -16.45 15.94 16.74
CA GLY A 195 -15.52 14.94 16.22
C GLY A 195 -14.15 15.51 15.87
N PHE A 196 -13.48 14.94 14.87
CA PHE A 196 -12.15 15.37 14.40
C PHE A 196 -11.93 14.97 12.93
N THR A 197 -10.92 15.55 12.30
CA THR A 197 -10.57 15.26 10.90
C THR A 197 -9.15 14.73 10.82
N VAL A 198 -8.95 13.67 10.03
CA VAL A 198 -7.65 13.12 9.64
C VAL A 198 -7.43 13.47 8.16
N MET A 199 -6.25 13.96 7.82
CA MET A 199 -5.90 14.46 6.49
C MET A 199 -4.57 13.86 6.06
N GLY A 200 -4.56 13.15 4.94
CA GLY A 200 -3.37 12.54 4.36
C GLY A 200 -3.18 12.97 2.91
N GLU A 201 -2.14 12.45 2.26
CA GLU A 201 -1.89 12.70 0.85
C GLU A 201 -2.99 12.13 -0.05
N ASP A 202 -3.40 10.89 0.19
CA ASP A 202 -4.36 10.16 -0.66
C ASP A 202 -5.75 9.99 -0.02
N LEU A 203 -5.89 10.27 1.28
CA LEU A 203 -7.10 9.97 2.06
C LEU A 203 -7.36 11.07 3.09
N ASP A 204 -8.58 11.58 3.11
CA ASP A 204 -9.13 12.33 4.25
C ASP A 204 -10.21 11.50 4.94
N ILE A 205 -10.32 11.65 6.26
CA ILE A 205 -11.36 11.03 7.07
C ILE A 205 -11.94 12.08 8.00
N HIS A 206 -13.24 12.33 7.90
CA HIS A 206 -13.96 13.14 8.88
C HIS A 206 -14.71 12.22 9.84
N VAL A 207 -14.32 12.24 11.11
CA VAL A 207 -14.89 11.40 12.15
C VAL A 207 -15.91 12.21 12.94
N ARG A 208 -17.15 11.72 13.00
CA ARG A 208 -18.23 12.26 13.82
C ARG A 208 -18.63 11.26 14.89
N TYR A 209 -19.04 11.79 16.03
CA TYR A 209 -19.61 10.97 17.09
C TYR A 209 -21.13 10.91 16.95
N GLU A 210 -21.69 9.72 17.07
CA GLU A 210 -23.13 9.47 16.94
C GLU A 210 -23.72 9.10 18.31
N ASP A 211 -24.90 9.64 18.61
CA ASP A 211 -25.59 9.41 19.89
C ASP A 211 -26.32 8.05 19.93
N ALA A 212 -26.45 7.38 18.78
CA ALA A 212 -27.10 6.08 18.65
C ALA A 212 -26.29 5.13 17.78
N ALA A 213 -26.27 3.85 18.15
CA ALA A 213 -25.61 2.79 17.41
C ALA A 213 -26.60 2.01 16.55
N PRO A 214 -26.35 1.81 15.23
CA PRO A 214 -27.10 0.81 14.48
C PRO A 214 -26.74 -0.58 14.97
N VAL A 215 -27.69 -1.51 14.89
CA VAL A 215 -27.41 -2.93 15.11
C VAL A 215 -26.78 -3.48 13.84
N ILE A 216 -25.51 -3.86 13.92
CA ILE A 216 -24.76 -4.50 12.83
C ILE A 216 -24.80 -5.99 13.08
N VAL A 217 -25.36 -6.77 12.14
CA VAL A 217 -25.58 -8.21 12.29
C VAL A 217 -24.77 -8.95 11.24
N ALA A 218 -24.14 -10.05 11.64
CA ALA A 218 -23.45 -10.93 10.71
C ALA A 218 -24.45 -11.53 9.71
N PRO A 219 -24.15 -11.54 8.39
CA PRO A 219 -25.00 -12.20 7.41
C PRO A 219 -24.94 -13.73 7.60
N SER A 220 -25.99 -14.42 7.15
CA SER A 220 -25.96 -15.88 7.08
C SER A 220 -25.01 -16.31 5.97
N ILE A 221 -24.03 -17.15 6.32
CA ILE A 221 -23.09 -17.76 5.37
C ILE A 221 -23.16 -19.30 5.48
N PRO A 222 -22.82 -20.03 4.41
CA PRO A 222 -22.70 -21.48 4.47
C PRO A 222 -21.70 -21.93 5.56
N SER A 223 -22.03 -22.97 6.32
CA SER A 223 -21.23 -23.44 7.46
C SER A 223 -19.83 -23.93 7.08
N ASP A 224 -19.68 -24.46 5.87
CA ASP A 224 -18.40 -24.84 5.27
C ASP A 224 -17.52 -23.63 4.94
N VAL A 225 -18.10 -22.46 4.68
CA VAL A 225 -17.36 -21.21 4.46
C VAL A 225 -16.94 -20.58 5.79
N GLU A 226 -17.73 -20.78 6.85
CA GLU A 226 -17.46 -20.19 8.18
C GLU A 226 -16.12 -20.62 8.77
N GLU A 227 -15.70 -21.86 8.53
CA GLU A 227 -14.42 -22.40 9.00
C GLU A 227 -13.19 -21.65 8.45
N TYR A 228 -13.33 -21.02 7.28
CA TYR A 228 -12.26 -20.26 6.61
C TYR A 228 -12.27 -18.77 6.98
N CYS A 229 -13.23 -18.32 7.79
CA CYS A 229 -13.32 -16.92 8.16
C CYS A 229 -12.23 -16.53 9.17
N GLY A 230 -11.29 -15.70 8.71
CA GLY A 230 -10.28 -15.11 9.59
C GLY A 230 -10.91 -14.16 10.62
N LYS A 231 -10.38 -14.17 11.84
CA LYS A 231 -10.69 -13.15 12.85
C LYS A 231 -9.60 -12.09 12.87
N VAL A 232 -10.00 -10.82 12.91
CA VAL A 232 -9.07 -9.71 13.11
C VAL A 232 -8.59 -9.68 14.56
N PRO A 233 -7.35 -9.23 14.81
CA PRO A 233 -6.85 -9.05 16.16
C PRO A 233 -7.68 -8.05 16.97
N LEU A 234 -7.72 -8.24 18.29
CA LEU A 234 -8.38 -7.32 19.22
C LEU A 234 -7.45 -6.15 19.58
N SER A 235 -7.99 -4.95 19.75
CA SER A 235 -7.23 -3.83 20.36
C SER A 235 -7.12 -4.02 21.86
N GLU A 236 -5.97 -3.67 22.42
CA GLU A 236 -5.89 -3.36 23.85
C GLU A 236 -6.61 -2.05 24.13
N THR A 237 -7.47 -2.01 25.18
CA THR A 237 -8.06 -0.75 25.60
C THR A 237 -6.99 0.19 26.13
N LEU A 238 -6.97 1.43 25.67
CA LEU A 238 -6.11 2.45 26.23
C LEU A 238 -6.87 3.14 27.36
N ARG A 239 -6.40 2.94 28.60
CA ARG A 239 -6.88 3.66 29.79
C ARG A 239 -5.92 4.80 30.13
N PRO A 240 -6.16 6.01 29.63
CA PRO A 240 -5.24 7.08 29.89
C PRO A 240 -5.37 7.58 31.34
N SER A 241 -4.27 7.49 32.11
CA SER A 241 -4.21 7.88 33.52
C SER A 241 -3.94 9.38 33.70
N PRO A 242 -4.62 10.09 34.64
CA PRO A 242 -4.35 11.50 34.93
C PRO A 242 -2.91 11.81 35.38
N VAL A 243 -2.24 10.86 36.03
CA VAL A 243 -0.84 11.02 36.45
C VAL A 243 0.10 10.81 35.26
N SER A 244 -0.24 9.89 34.36
CA SER A 244 0.43 9.72 33.06
C SER A 244 0.27 10.97 32.20
N LEU A 245 -0.90 11.63 32.22
CA LEU A 245 -1.17 12.88 31.48
C LEU A 245 -0.15 13.97 31.79
N LEU A 246 0.10 14.24 33.08
CA LEU A 246 1.02 15.32 33.46
C LEU A 246 2.46 14.96 33.06
N HIS A 247 2.92 13.76 33.41
CA HIS A 247 4.28 13.32 33.14
C HIS A 247 4.60 13.26 31.65
N ARG A 248 3.65 12.76 30.84
CA ARG A 248 3.82 12.58 29.39
C ARG A 248 3.77 13.92 28.64
N SER A 249 2.94 14.87 29.09
CA SER A 249 2.97 16.24 28.56
C SER A 249 4.34 16.91 28.74
N PHE A 250 4.97 16.76 29.91
CA PHE A 250 6.32 17.30 30.15
C PHE A 250 7.41 16.56 29.35
N SER A 251 7.33 15.23 29.23
CA SER A 251 8.32 14.47 28.46
C SER A 251 8.21 14.72 26.95
N GLU A 252 7.00 14.79 26.40
CA GLU A 252 6.76 15.14 24.99
C GLU A 252 7.29 16.53 24.65
N TRP A 253 7.11 17.51 25.55
CA TRP A 253 7.69 18.83 25.39
C TRP A 253 9.23 18.81 25.42
N GLY A 254 9.83 17.93 26.22
CA GLY A 254 11.29 17.74 26.28
C GLY A 254 11.88 17.10 25.01
N HIS A 255 11.15 16.18 24.37
CA HIS A 255 11.59 15.48 23.15
C HIS A 255 11.18 16.15 21.83
N ARG A 256 10.61 17.37 21.89
CA ARG A 256 10.08 18.08 20.72
C ARG A 256 11.07 18.24 19.57
N VAL A 257 12.35 18.44 19.85
CA VAL A 257 13.39 18.70 18.84
C VAL A 257 13.63 17.48 17.94
N LEU A 258 13.67 16.28 18.51
CA LEU A 258 13.92 15.05 17.73
C LEU A 258 12.74 14.67 16.83
N ARG A 259 11.50 14.89 17.31
CA ARG A 259 10.29 14.60 16.53
C ARG A 259 9.98 15.68 15.50
N ALA A 260 10.33 16.94 15.78
CA ALA A 260 10.25 18.02 14.82
C ALA A 260 11.11 17.73 13.58
N GLN A 261 12.33 17.21 13.76
CA GLN A 261 13.25 16.95 12.64
C GLN A 261 12.71 15.93 11.62
N GLU A 262 12.03 14.87 12.07
CA GLU A 262 11.41 13.88 11.16
C GLU A 262 10.15 14.46 10.48
N ALA A 263 9.36 15.22 11.24
CA ALA A 263 8.11 15.85 10.80
C ALA A 263 8.30 17.00 9.82
N GLU A 264 9.36 17.80 9.99
CA GLU A 264 9.71 18.96 9.17
C GLU A 264 9.83 18.58 7.69
N SER A 265 10.20 17.32 7.40
CA SER A 265 10.37 16.84 6.03
C SER A 265 9.05 16.70 5.25
N TRP A 266 7.91 16.47 5.91
CA TRP A 266 6.65 16.13 5.22
C TRP A 266 5.43 16.96 5.67
N VAL A 267 5.39 17.43 6.92
CA VAL A 267 4.23 18.17 7.46
C VAL A 267 3.90 19.41 6.62
N PRO A 268 4.86 20.28 6.24
CA PRO A 268 4.57 21.44 5.41
C PRO A 268 3.96 21.09 4.05
N SER A 269 4.39 19.98 3.44
CA SER A 269 3.87 19.50 2.16
C SER A 269 2.40 19.10 2.27
N ILE A 270 2.03 18.29 3.27
CA ILE A 270 0.64 17.87 3.47
C ILE A 270 -0.23 19.08 3.83
N VAL A 271 0.22 19.97 4.71
CA VAL A 271 -0.53 21.18 5.08
C VAL A 271 -0.76 22.08 3.87
N SER A 272 0.25 22.26 3.02
CA SER A 272 0.12 23.04 1.78
C SER A 272 -0.93 22.43 0.86
N LYS A 273 -0.88 21.11 0.61
CA LYS A 273 -1.90 20.40 -0.21
C LYS A 273 -3.31 20.56 0.36
N VAL A 274 -3.46 20.44 1.68
CA VAL A 274 -4.75 20.66 2.35
C VAL A 274 -5.22 22.10 2.16
N ALA A 275 -4.34 23.08 2.35
CA ALA A 275 -4.67 24.49 2.19
C ALA A 275 -5.11 24.83 0.77
N SER A 276 -4.38 24.37 -0.25
CA SER A 276 -4.73 24.56 -1.67
C SER A 276 -6.08 23.93 -2.03
N ALA A 277 -6.41 22.77 -1.44
CA ALA A 277 -7.71 22.13 -1.65
C ALA A 277 -8.87 22.92 -1.02
N VAL A 278 -8.63 23.62 0.09
CA VAL A 278 -9.64 24.43 0.79
C VAL A 278 -9.83 25.81 0.14
N THR A 279 -8.74 26.46 -0.27
CA THR A 279 -8.80 27.81 -0.86
C THR A 279 -9.28 27.81 -2.31
N GLY A 280 -9.45 26.64 -2.93
CA GLY A 280 -9.80 26.52 -4.34
C GLY A 280 -8.68 26.95 -5.28
N ASP A 281 -7.47 27.20 -4.75
CA ASP A 281 -6.24 27.47 -5.50
C ASP A 281 -5.63 26.16 -6.04
N SER A 282 -6.50 25.19 -6.31
CA SER A 282 -6.16 23.93 -6.92
C SER A 282 -5.79 24.24 -8.35
N ASP A 283 -4.50 24.48 -8.61
CA ASP A 283 -3.97 24.08 -9.89
C ASP A 283 -4.45 22.64 -10.10
N GLY A 284 -5.21 22.38 -11.17
CA GLY A 284 -5.92 21.11 -11.41
C GLY A 284 -4.98 19.91 -11.59
N THR A 285 -3.71 20.09 -11.26
CA THR A 285 -2.69 19.08 -11.10
C THR A 285 -2.95 18.40 -9.76
N THR A 286 -3.67 17.27 -9.81
CA THR A 286 -3.34 16.14 -8.93
C THR A 286 -1.81 16.08 -8.85
N SER A 287 -1.23 15.88 -7.66
CA SER A 287 0.22 15.74 -7.51
C SER A 287 0.68 14.45 -8.19
N HIS A 288 0.62 14.41 -9.52
CA HIS A 288 1.47 13.62 -10.35
C HIS A 288 2.86 14.13 -10.00
N SER A 289 3.65 13.29 -9.35
CA SER A 289 5.08 13.48 -9.30
C SER A 289 5.54 13.83 -10.73
N SER A 290 6.06 15.03 -10.93
CA SER A 290 6.61 15.42 -12.22
C SER A 290 7.85 14.57 -12.44
N CYS A 291 8.00 13.94 -13.62
CA CYS A 291 9.20 13.17 -13.92
C CYS A 291 10.47 14.01 -13.68
N SER A 292 11.35 13.51 -12.82
CA SER A 292 12.64 14.13 -12.48
C SER A 292 13.68 14.02 -13.59
N THR A 293 13.41 13.21 -14.60
CA THR A 293 14.31 12.92 -15.74
C THR A 293 13.60 13.16 -17.08
N THR A 294 14.31 12.93 -18.19
CA THR A 294 13.67 12.95 -19.52
C THR A 294 12.73 11.75 -19.65
N PRO A 295 11.43 11.96 -19.94
CA PRO A 295 10.51 10.84 -20.13
C PRO A 295 10.92 9.92 -21.28
N ARG A 296 10.80 8.61 -21.08
CA ARG A 296 11.21 7.56 -22.03
C ARG A 296 10.02 6.73 -22.49
N PRO A 297 10.05 6.13 -23.69
CA PRO A 297 9.08 5.11 -24.07
C PRO A 297 9.02 3.99 -23.03
N CYS A 298 7.81 3.63 -22.61
CA CYS A 298 7.57 2.54 -21.68
C CYS A 298 6.85 1.39 -22.36
N VAL A 299 7.23 0.17 -22.01
CA VAL A 299 6.58 -1.06 -22.47
C VAL A 299 6.25 -1.97 -21.30
N PHE A 300 5.02 -2.48 -21.30
CA PHE A 300 4.48 -3.38 -20.29
C PHE A 300 4.29 -4.76 -20.92
N VAL A 301 5.08 -5.74 -20.47
CA VAL A 301 5.17 -7.07 -21.07
C VAL A 301 4.41 -8.07 -20.22
N ALA A 302 3.30 -8.58 -20.76
CA ALA A 302 2.44 -9.53 -20.07
C ALA A 302 3.11 -10.91 -19.98
N GLY A 303 2.89 -11.60 -18.85
CA GLY A 303 3.38 -12.95 -18.64
C GLY A 303 2.42 -14.01 -19.16
N LEU A 304 2.36 -15.14 -18.44
CA LEU A 304 1.56 -16.30 -18.81
C LEU A 304 0.06 -15.99 -18.82
N GLY A 305 -0.66 -16.55 -19.81
CA GLY A 305 -2.13 -16.65 -19.80
C GLY A 305 -2.81 -16.36 -21.13
N GLN A 306 -2.05 -15.96 -22.16
CA GLN A 306 -2.62 -15.65 -23.47
C GLN A 306 -2.45 -16.81 -24.46
N LYS A 307 -3.57 -17.20 -25.08
CA LYS A 307 -3.60 -18.18 -26.20
C LYS A 307 -3.57 -17.50 -27.57
N THR A 308 -3.71 -16.19 -27.60
CA THR A 308 -3.71 -15.36 -28.81
C THR A 308 -2.53 -14.42 -28.71
N ASP A 309 -1.81 -14.27 -29.82
CA ASP A 309 -0.77 -13.26 -29.93
C ASP A 309 -1.39 -11.92 -30.33
N TYR A 310 -1.30 -10.94 -29.45
CA TYR A 310 -1.71 -9.56 -29.72
C TYR A 310 -0.52 -8.67 -30.09
N GLY A 311 0.71 -9.19 -29.99
CA GLY A 311 1.95 -8.50 -30.33
C GLY A 311 2.16 -7.20 -29.56
N LEU A 312 2.79 -6.24 -30.24
CA LEU A 312 2.98 -4.88 -29.77
C LEU A 312 1.72 -4.03 -30.02
N SER A 313 1.26 -3.34 -28.97
CA SER A 313 0.02 -2.56 -28.99
C SER A 313 0.13 -1.30 -28.13
N THR A 314 -0.70 -0.29 -28.42
CA THR A 314 -0.90 0.89 -27.54
C THR A 314 -2.07 0.72 -26.58
N THR A 315 -2.79 -0.41 -26.68
CA THR A 315 -3.90 -0.78 -25.80
C THR A 315 -3.65 -2.13 -25.13
N ASP A 316 -4.01 -2.21 -23.85
CA ASP A 316 -4.07 -3.44 -23.05
C ASP A 316 -5.27 -4.28 -23.54
N SER A 317 -5.08 -5.07 -24.60
CA SER A 317 -6.15 -5.70 -25.41
C SER A 317 -7.00 -6.66 -24.58
N LYS A 318 -6.34 -7.37 -23.67
CA LYS A 318 -6.98 -7.86 -22.45
C LYS A 318 -6.51 -6.99 -21.30
N PRO A 319 -7.38 -6.65 -20.33
CA PRO A 319 -7.01 -5.76 -19.24
C PRO A 319 -6.02 -6.39 -18.25
N TYR A 320 -4.83 -6.80 -18.70
CA TYR A 320 -3.79 -7.51 -17.96
C TYR A 320 -3.19 -6.60 -16.89
N PHE A 321 -2.87 -5.36 -17.27
CA PHE A 321 -2.29 -4.33 -16.41
C PHE A 321 -3.33 -3.32 -15.90
N GLY A 322 -4.53 -3.32 -16.48
CA GLY A 322 -5.65 -2.47 -16.07
C GLY A 322 -5.57 -1.04 -16.61
N ASP A 323 -6.62 -0.26 -16.33
CA ASP A 323 -6.87 1.07 -16.89
C ASP A 323 -6.48 2.21 -15.94
N LYS A 324 -5.86 1.89 -14.80
CA LYS A 324 -5.57 2.87 -13.74
C LYS A 324 -4.11 3.27 -13.68
N PHE A 325 -3.16 2.46 -14.13
CA PHE A 325 -1.74 2.69 -13.84
C PHE A 325 -1.11 3.81 -14.68
N GLN A 326 -1.70 4.16 -15.82
CA GLN A 326 -1.16 5.11 -16.80
C GLN A 326 -0.98 6.51 -16.19
N ASP A 327 -1.86 6.92 -15.27
CA ASP A 327 -1.77 8.19 -14.54
C ASP A 327 -0.59 8.23 -13.55
N TYR A 328 0.04 7.09 -13.27
CA TYR A 328 1.04 6.91 -12.21
C TYR A 328 2.44 6.58 -12.74
N VAL A 329 2.68 6.77 -14.04
CA VAL A 329 3.98 6.53 -14.66
C VAL A 329 4.50 7.80 -15.35
N PRO A 330 4.78 8.88 -14.59
CA PRO A 330 4.99 10.20 -15.15
C PRO A 330 6.27 10.33 -16.00
N CYS A 331 7.25 9.44 -15.83
CA CYS A 331 8.42 9.34 -16.70
C CYS A 331 8.21 8.52 -17.98
N CYS A 332 6.98 8.09 -18.29
CA CYS A 332 6.66 7.45 -19.57
C CYS A 332 6.24 8.49 -20.62
N SER A 333 7.02 8.65 -21.69
CA SER A 333 6.63 9.49 -22.84
C SER A 333 5.56 8.84 -23.71
N SER A 334 5.50 7.50 -23.69
CA SER A 334 4.46 6.67 -24.29
C SER A 334 4.33 5.38 -23.48
N VAL A 335 3.14 4.77 -23.53
CA VAL A 335 2.87 3.47 -22.90
C VAL A 335 2.44 2.49 -23.98
N GLN A 336 3.18 1.39 -24.09
CA GLN A 336 2.94 0.29 -25.03
C GLN A 336 2.84 -1.03 -24.26
N TYR A 337 2.26 -2.03 -24.90
CA TYR A 337 1.98 -3.35 -24.34
C TYR A 337 2.52 -4.41 -25.27
N ILE A 338 3.13 -5.45 -24.70
CA ILE A 338 3.48 -6.67 -25.41
C ILE A 338 2.70 -7.83 -24.79
N GLU A 339 1.81 -8.42 -25.56
CA GLU A 339 0.96 -9.54 -25.15
C GLU A 339 1.10 -10.70 -26.14
N LEU A 340 2.00 -11.63 -25.83
CA LEU A 340 2.34 -12.77 -26.68
C LEU A 340 1.52 -14.01 -26.32
N ALA A 341 1.44 -15.00 -27.21
CA ALA A 341 0.73 -16.27 -26.97
C ALA A 341 1.43 -17.22 -25.95
N THR A 342 1.76 -16.71 -24.77
CA THR A 342 2.56 -17.36 -23.72
C THR A 342 1.98 -18.67 -23.18
N SER A 343 0.69 -18.96 -23.38
CA SER A 343 0.13 -20.27 -23.04
C SER A 343 0.58 -21.37 -24.02
N LEU A 344 0.85 -21.04 -25.27
CA LEU A 344 1.08 -22.03 -26.34
C LEU A 344 2.55 -22.44 -26.49
N TYR A 345 3.47 -21.69 -25.89
CA TYR A 345 4.91 -21.90 -26.03
C TYR A 345 5.57 -21.93 -24.66
N ALA A 346 6.68 -22.66 -24.55
CA ALA A 346 7.54 -22.53 -23.40
C ALA A 346 8.12 -21.10 -23.33
N TRP A 347 8.35 -20.56 -22.14
CA TRP A 347 8.95 -19.22 -21.99
C TRP A 347 10.38 -19.12 -22.57
N TYR A 348 11.04 -20.26 -22.79
CA TYR A 348 12.36 -20.38 -23.42
C TYR A 348 12.29 -20.83 -24.89
N ASP A 349 11.11 -20.84 -25.51
CA ASP A 349 10.96 -21.12 -26.94
C ASP A 349 11.52 -19.95 -27.77
N LEU A 350 12.51 -20.23 -28.61
CA LEU A 350 13.17 -19.19 -29.40
C LEU A 350 12.24 -18.48 -30.39
N THR A 351 11.14 -19.08 -30.80
CA THR A 351 10.14 -18.41 -31.65
C THR A 351 9.52 -17.24 -30.89
N LEU A 352 8.98 -17.54 -29.70
CA LEU A 352 8.31 -16.57 -28.84
C LEU A 352 9.30 -15.52 -28.31
N VAL A 353 10.53 -15.95 -27.95
CA VAL A 353 11.56 -15.07 -27.41
C VAL A 353 12.10 -14.11 -28.48
N ASN A 354 12.29 -14.55 -29.73
CA ASN A 354 12.68 -13.65 -30.82
C ASN A 354 11.58 -12.64 -31.14
N GLU A 355 10.31 -13.03 -31.04
CA GLU A 355 9.19 -12.11 -31.23
C GLU A 355 9.15 -11.02 -30.14
N LEU A 356 9.31 -11.40 -28.86
CA LEU A 356 9.47 -10.44 -27.76
C LEU A 356 10.60 -9.43 -28.05
N VAL A 357 11.77 -9.94 -28.42
CA VAL A 357 12.96 -9.11 -28.71
C VAL A 357 12.73 -8.18 -29.90
N GLY A 358 12.07 -8.68 -30.96
CA GLY A 358 11.68 -7.88 -32.12
C GLY A 358 10.86 -6.66 -31.72
N TYR A 359 9.79 -6.88 -30.95
CA TYR A 359 8.95 -5.78 -30.45
C TYR A 359 9.71 -4.83 -29.52
N LEU A 360 10.62 -5.34 -28.66
CA LEU A 360 11.42 -4.48 -27.80
C LEU A 360 12.34 -3.52 -28.58
N PHE A 361 12.83 -3.91 -29.75
CA PHE A 361 13.59 -3.01 -30.62
C PHE A 361 12.72 -1.91 -31.26
N GLU A 362 11.40 -2.11 -31.37
CA GLU A 362 10.48 -1.14 -31.97
C GLU A 362 10.04 -0.04 -30.98
N ILE A 363 10.20 -0.26 -29.68
CA ILE A 363 9.71 0.65 -28.62
C ILE A 363 10.38 2.03 -28.67
N SER A 364 11.69 2.05 -28.92
CA SER A 364 12.49 3.27 -28.98
C SER A 364 13.30 3.32 -30.26
N SER A 365 13.29 4.47 -30.93
CA SER A 365 14.11 4.70 -32.13
C SER A 365 15.61 4.68 -31.86
N SER A 366 16.02 4.76 -30.59
CA SER A 366 17.42 4.68 -30.16
C SER A 366 17.93 3.24 -30.10
N SER A 367 17.03 2.25 -30.08
CA SER A 367 17.38 0.82 -30.11
C SER A 367 17.95 0.42 -31.47
N ASN A 368 18.82 -0.58 -31.47
CA ASN A 368 19.50 -1.05 -32.67
C ASN A 368 19.54 -2.58 -32.74
N SER A 369 18.75 -3.15 -33.63
CA SER A 369 18.64 -4.60 -33.84
C SER A 369 19.90 -5.22 -34.46
N ASN A 370 20.71 -4.46 -35.21
CA ASN A 370 21.96 -4.96 -35.79
C ASN A 370 23.02 -5.17 -34.71
N THR A 371 23.12 -4.25 -33.74
CA THR A 371 24.01 -4.40 -32.58
C THR A 371 23.35 -5.16 -31.43
N LYS A 372 22.06 -5.48 -31.57
CA LYS A 372 21.21 -6.14 -30.57
C LYS A 372 21.09 -5.39 -29.25
N VAL A 373 21.09 -4.06 -29.29
CA VAL A 373 21.03 -3.22 -28.09
C VAL A 373 19.67 -2.54 -28.00
N ILE A 374 18.98 -2.72 -26.86
CA ILE A 374 17.76 -2.00 -26.51
C ILE A 374 18.16 -0.78 -25.68
N SER A 375 17.76 0.41 -26.13
CA SER A 375 18.15 1.69 -25.51
C SER A 375 16.93 2.56 -25.22
N ASP A 376 17.10 3.50 -24.29
CA ASP A 376 16.14 4.57 -24.00
C ASP A 376 14.71 4.05 -23.80
N THR A 377 14.56 2.98 -23.01
CA THR A 377 13.28 2.29 -22.80
C THR A 377 13.08 1.93 -21.32
N ILE A 378 11.86 2.06 -20.81
CA ILE A 378 11.48 1.48 -19.51
C ILE A 378 10.65 0.23 -19.78
N ILE A 379 11.11 -0.92 -19.28
CA ILE A 379 10.47 -2.21 -19.45
C ILE A 379 9.87 -2.63 -18.10
N PHE A 380 8.55 -2.77 -18.03
CA PHE A 380 7.89 -3.47 -16.93
C PHE A 380 7.53 -4.88 -17.39
N ALA A 381 8.12 -5.90 -16.78
CA ALA A 381 7.85 -7.29 -17.09
C ALA A 381 7.18 -7.99 -15.90
N HIS A 382 6.06 -8.65 -16.16
CA HIS A 382 5.32 -9.38 -15.13
C HIS A 382 5.41 -10.89 -15.33
N SER A 383 5.53 -11.64 -14.23
CA SER A 383 5.49 -13.10 -14.22
C SER A 383 6.52 -13.71 -15.21
N SER A 384 6.11 -14.64 -16.06
CA SER A 384 6.98 -15.33 -17.04
C SER A 384 7.62 -14.41 -18.08
N ALA A 385 7.16 -13.17 -18.27
CA ALA A 385 7.84 -12.22 -19.15
C ALA A 385 9.27 -11.91 -18.68
N ASN A 386 9.51 -11.93 -17.37
CA ASN A 386 10.84 -11.75 -16.82
C ASN A 386 11.79 -12.88 -17.24
N LEU A 387 11.30 -14.12 -17.23
CA LEU A 387 12.07 -15.28 -17.70
C LEU A 387 12.39 -15.16 -19.19
N MET A 388 11.42 -14.74 -20.02
CA MET A 388 11.61 -14.57 -21.46
C MET A 388 12.69 -13.52 -21.77
N LEU A 389 12.63 -12.35 -21.13
CA LEU A 389 13.61 -11.29 -21.30
C LEU A 389 15.00 -11.71 -20.78
N ALA A 390 15.05 -12.33 -19.60
CA ALA A 390 16.28 -12.87 -19.04
C ALA A 390 16.93 -13.91 -19.98
N TYR A 391 16.11 -14.81 -20.52
CA TYR A 391 16.56 -15.82 -21.46
C TYR A 391 17.09 -15.18 -22.74
N ALA A 392 16.39 -14.21 -23.32
CA ALA A 392 16.84 -13.49 -24.51
C ALA A 392 18.23 -12.88 -24.32
N ILE A 393 18.46 -12.24 -23.17
CA ILE A 393 19.77 -11.68 -22.81
C ILE A 393 20.82 -12.79 -22.69
N SER A 394 20.50 -13.89 -22.00
CA SER A 394 21.41 -15.03 -21.83
C SER A 394 21.81 -15.69 -23.17
N GLN A 395 20.92 -15.65 -24.16
CA GLN A 395 21.14 -16.20 -25.50
C GLN A 395 21.78 -15.19 -26.47
N ASN A 396 22.20 -14.01 -25.98
CA ASN A 396 22.74 -12.93 -26.81
C ASN A 396 21.80 -12.51 -27.96
N LEU A 397 20.48 -12.57 -27.73
CA LEU A 397 19.47 -12.07 -28.66
C LEU A 397 19.28 -10.56 -28.51
N CYS A 398 19.47 -10.03 -27.29
CA CYS A 398 19.51 -8.61 -26.99
C CYS A 398 20.41 -8.31 -25.79
N SER A 399 20.76 -7.04 -25.60
CA SER A 399 21.32 -6.48 -24.36
C SER A 399 20.63 -5.16 -24.03
N LEU A 400 20.72 -4.73 -22.77
CA LEU A 400 20.15 -3.47 -22.30
C LEU A 400 21.26 -2.43 -22.19
N ASP A 401 21.07 -1.27 -22.82
CA ASP A 401 21.94 -0.11 -22.61
C ASP A 401 21.70 0.53 -21.23
N SER A 402 22.65 1.33 -20.75
CA SER A 402 22.52 2.12 -19.52
C SER A 402 21.32 3.08 -19.47
N THR A 403 20.76 3.43 -20.62
CA THR A 403 19.54 4.25 -20.77
C THR A 403 18.25 3.43 -20.70
N THR A 404 18.34 2.11 -20.57
CA THR A 404 17.20 1.21 -20.41
C THR A 404 17.01 0.84 -18.94
N THR A 405 15.76 0.75 -18.49
CA THR A 405 15.43 0.34 -17.12
C THR A 405 14.50 -0.85 -17.15
N TRP A 406 14.84 -1.93 -16.42
CA TRP A 406 14.00 -3.11 -16.28
C TRP A 406 13.42 -3.22 -14.87
N LEU A 407 12.10 -3.08 -14.80
CA LEU A 407 11.27 -3.30 -13.62
C LEU A 407 10.62 -4.70 -13.69
N GLY A 408 10.98 -5.58 -12.77
CA GLY A 408 10.44 -6.94 -12.70
C GLY A 408 9.37 -7.10 -11.61
N ALA A 409 8.28 -7.82 -11.90
CA ALA A 409 7.24 -8.14 -10.91
C ALA A 409 6.86 -9.63 -10.94
N SER A 410 6.81 -10.26 -9.76
CA SER A 410 6.40 -11.65 -9.55
C SER A 410 7.07 -12.67 -10.49
N ALA A 411 8.37 -12.49 -10.76
CA ALA A 411 9.13 -13.36 -11.66
C ALA A 411 9.26 -14.80 -11.10
N PRO A 412 8.93 -15.87 -11.86
CA PRO A 412 9.14 -17.23 -11.39
C PRO A 412 10.54 -17.75 -11.73
N MET A 413 11.61 -17.15 -11.19
CA MET A 413 13.00 -17.48 -11.57
C MET A 413 13.43 -18.91 -11.19
N MET A 414 12.72 -19.58 -10.30
CA MET A 414 12.88 -21.00 -9.99
C MET A 414 11.66 -21.85 -10.42
N GLY A 415 10.73 -21.26 -11.17
CA GLY A 415 9.42 -21.85 -11.49
C GLY A 415 8.35 -21.60 -10.43
N SER A 416 7.26 -22.35 -10.52
CA SER A 416 6.05 -22.19 -9.72
C SER A 416 5.46 -23.56 -9.39
N MET A 417 5.19 -23.81 -8.10
CA MET A 417 4.50 -25.05 -7.69
C MET A 417 3.07 -25.14 -8.24
N GLY A 418 2.48 -24.04 -8.72
CA GLY A 418 1.22 -24.06 -9.44
C GLY A 418 1.30 -24.84 -10.76
N SER A 419 2.45 -24.83 -11.43
CA SER A 419 2.69 -25.66 -12.61
C SER A 419 2.75 -27.15 -12.28
N ASP A 420 3.51 -27.52 -11.25
CA ASP A 420 3.61 -28.91 -10.79
C ASP A 420 2.26 -29.44 -10.29
N PHE A 421 1.49 -28.59 -9.60
CA PHE A 421 0.16 -28.94 -9.10
C PHE A 421 -0.81 -29.30 -10.23
N ILE A 422 -0.92 -28.48 -11.28
CA ILE A 422 -1.83 -28.77 -12.40
C ILE A 422 -1.36 -29.97 -13.22
N GLN A 423 -0.05 -30.19 -13.35
CA GLN A 423 0.47 -31.40 -14.00
C GLN A 423 0.12 -32.68 -13.25
N LYS A 424 0.30 -32.69 -11.91
CA LYS A 424 -0.14 -33.81 -11.04
C LYS A 424 -1.64 -34.03 -11.10
N ALA A 425 -2.43 -32.96 -11.26
CA ALA A 425 -3.87 -33.07 -11.41
C ALA A 425 -4.25 -33.71 -12.76
N CYS A 426 -3.66 -33.24 -13.86
CA CYS A 426 -3.98 -33.71 -15.20
C CYS A 426 -3.44 -35.11 -15.53
N ASP A 427 -2.38 -35.57 -14.88
CA ASP A 427 -1.88 -36.96 -15.03
C ASP A 427 -2.55 -37.96 -14.08
N GLY A 428 -3.47 -37.49 -13.23
CA GLY A 428 -4.25 -38.31 -12.30
C GLY A 428 -3.53 -38.64 -10.99
N THR A 429 -2.32 -38.13 -10.76
CA THR A 429 -1.57 -38.32 -9.50
C THR A 429 -2.28 -37.62 -8.32
N LEU A 430 -2.90 -36.48 -8.57
CA LEU A 430 -3.67 -35.73 -7.58
C LEU A 430 -5.18 -35.92 -7.82
N THR A 431 -5.89 -36.38 -6.79
CA THR A 431 -7.34 -36.56 -6.81
C THR A 431 -8.02 -35.50 -5.93
N GLY A 432 -9.18 -34.99 -6.34
CA GLY A 432 -9.98 -34.05 -5.52
C GLY A 432 -9.53 -32.59 -5.58
N VAL A 433 -9.15 -32.08 -6.75
CA VAL A 433 -8.80 -30.67 -6.94
C VAL A 433 -10.06 -29.81 -7.03
N VAL A 434 -10.04 -28.65 -6.36
CA VAL A 434 -11.14 -27.67 -6.37
C VAL A 434 -11.25 -27.05 -7.77
N SER A 435 -12.47 -26.98 -8.33
CA SER A 435 -12.71 -26.48 -9.70
C SER A 435 -12.16 -25.07 -9.93
N SER A 436 -12.23 -24.18 -8.94
CA SER A 436 -11.67 -22.81 -9.05
C SER A 436 -10.16 -22.79 -9.26
N LEU A 437 -9.42 -23.78 -8.75
CA LEU A 437 -7.98 -23.90 -8.99
C LEU A 437 -7.68 -24.46 -10.38
N PHE A 438 -8.52 -25.37 -10.87
CA PHE A 438 -8.45 -25.85 -12.25
C PHE A 438 -8.65 -24.70 -13.24
N GLU A 439 -9.68 -23.89 -13.04
CA GLU A 439 -9.96 -22.70 -13.86
C GLU A 439 -8.80 -21.68 -13.79
N LEU A 440 -8.23 -21.43 -12.59
CA LEU A 440 -7.08 -20.52 -12.42
C LEU A 440 -5.84 -20.99 -13.20
N LEU A 441 -5.67 -22.30 -13.34
CA LEU A 441 -4.48 -22.94 -13.91
C LEU A 441 -4.67 -23.41 -15.37
N ASP A 442 -5.76 -22.98 -16.03
CA ASP A 442 -6.11 -23.24 -17.43
C ASP A 442 -6.60 -24.67 -17.78
N ASP A 443 -7.14 -25.40 -16.80
CA ASP A 443 -7.69 -26.76 -16.96
C ASP A 443 -6.71 -27.77 -17.59
N CYS A 444 -7.22 -28.96 -17.97
CA CYS A 444 -6.48 -29.97 -18.72
C CYS A 444 -6.87 -29.96 -20.22
N PRO A 445 -5.94 -30.32 -21.13
CA PRO A 445 -4.54 -30.67 -20.89
C PRO A 445 -3.70 -29.45 -20.54
N VAL A 446 -2.66 -29.66 -19.73
CA VAL A 446 -1.74 -28.59 -19.32
C VAL A 446 -1.07 -27.99 -20.57
N THR A 447 -1.12 -26.67 -20.67
CA THR A 447 -0.56 -25.94 -21.81
C THR A 447 0.98 -25.94 -21.76
N ALA A 448 1.63 -25.79 -22.92
CA ALA A 448 3.10 -25.78 -22.99
C ALA A 448 3.73 -24.66 -22.13
N GLY A 449 3.10 -23.49 -22.10
CA GLY A 449 3.52 -22.39 -21.23
C GLY A 449 3.47 -22.76 -19.75
N ARG A 450 2.38 -23.40 -19.30
CA ARG A 450 2.25 -23.87 -17.91
C ARG A 450 3.30 -24.94 -17.59
N ILE A 451 3.48 -25.94 -18.45
CA ILE A 451 4.51 -27.00 -18.27
C ILE A 451 5.91 -26.37 -18.11
N SER A 452 6.21 -25.36 -18.93
CA SER A 452 7.50 -24.68 -18.89
C SER A 452 7.79 -23.93 -17.58
N LEU A 453 6.82 -23.78 -16.68
CA LEU A 453 7.00 -23.14 -15.38
C LEU A 453 7.15 -24.13 -14.21
N SER A 454 7.37 -25.41 -14.50
CA SER A 454 7.63 -26.44 -13.48
C SER A 454 8.77 -25.99 -12.57
N TYR A 455 8.60 -26.15 -11.26
CA TYR A 455 9.57 -25.75 -10.27
C TYR A 455 10.89 -26.50 -10.50
N GLU A 456 12.02 -25.79 -10.56
CA GLU A 456 13.31 -26.36 -11.05
C GLU A 456 13.81 -27.59 -10.24
N THR A 457 13.39 -27.68 -8.98
CA THR A 457 13.75 -28.76 -8.05
C THR A 457 12.78 -29.95 -8.08
N GLU A 458 11.64 -29.82 -8.77
CA GLU A 458 10.62 -30.86 -8.89
C GLU A 458 10.87 -31.80 -10.08
N SER A 459 10.07 -32.87 -10.14
CA SER A 459 10.21 -33.94 -11.13
C SER A 459 9.74 -33.58 -12.54
N TYR A 460 8.82 -32.62 -12.69
CA TYR A 460 8.34 -32.19 -14.01
C TYR A 460 9.34 -31.28 -14.73
N ALA A 461 10.31 -30.69 -14.00
CA ALA A 461 11.34 -29.88 -14.61
C ALA A 461 12.33 -30.74 -15.41
N SER A 462 12.29 -30.60 -16.73
CA SER A 462 13.22 -31.27 -17.65
C SER A 462 14.64 -30.71 -17.51
N PRO A 463 15.68 -31.47 -17.93
CA PRO A 463 17.05 -30.96 -17.97
C PRO A 463 17.20 -29.67 -18.80
N GLU A 464 16.46 -29.56 -19.92
CA GLU A 464 16.42 -28.34 -20.74
C GLU A 464 15.83 -27.16 -19.98
N LEU A 465 14.71 -27.35 -19.28
CA LEU A 465 14.11 -26.29 -18.48
C LEU A 465 15.05 -25.82 -17.36
N LYS A 466 15.73 -26.75 -16.67
CA LYS A 466 16.72 -26.39 -15.63
C LYS A 466 17.90 -25.60 -16.20
N ALA A 467 18.37 -25.97 -17.39
CA ALA A 467 19.42 -25.22 -18.08
C ALA A 467 18.94 -23.81 -18.48
N ALA A 468 17.69 -23.68 -18.96
CA ALA A 468 17.08 -22.39 -19.27
C ALA A 468 16.96 -21.51 -18.01
N TYR A 469 16.54 -22.07 -16.87
CA TYR A 469 16.48 -21.35 -15.59
C TYR A 469 17.85 -20.83 -15.19
N ALA A 470 18.90 -21.68 -15.17
CA ALA A 470 20.24 -21.25 -14.80
C ALA A 470 20.76 -20.08 -15.64
N ALA A 471 20.47 -20.10 -16.95
CA ALA A 471 20.83 -19.03 -17.88
C ALA A 471 20.04 -17.74 -17.60
N ALA A 472 18.72 -17.85 -17.44
CA ALA A 472 17.84 -16.73 -17.13
C ALA A 472 18.15 -16.10 -15.77
N GLN A 473 18.34 -16.89 -14.72
CA GLN A 473 18.67 -16.41 -13.36
C GLN A 473 19.92 -15.53 -13.35
N THR A 474 20.96 -15.96 -14.08
CA THR A 474 22.23 -15.20 -14.20
C THR A 474 21.99 -13.86 -14.90
N ALA A 475 21.27 -13.87 -16.02
CA ALA A 475 20.95 -12.65 -16.76
C ALA A 475 20.04 -11.71 -15.98
N TYR A 476 19.02 -12.24 -15.29
CA TYR A 476 18.08 -11.46 -14.47
C TYR A 476 18.81 -10.73 -13.35
N ALA A 477 19.58 -11.46 -12.54
CA ALA A 477 20.31 -10.88 -11.40
C ALA A 477 21.34 -9.81 -11.82
N ALA A 478 21.87 -9.90 -13.03
CA ALA A 478 22.85 -8.93 -13.55
C ALA A 478 22.23 -7.68 -14.19
N ASN A 479 20.96 -7.71 -14.59
CA ASN A 479 20.36 -6.67 -15.44
C ASN A 479 19.08 -6.04 -14.91
N VAL A 480 18.39 -6.64 -13.92
CA VAL A 480 17.15 -6.05 -13.38
C VAL A 480 17.47 -4.87 -12.44
N ASP A 481 16.75 -3.76 -12.59
CA ASP A 481 17.01 -2.52 -11.85
C ASP A 481 16.21 -2.40 -10.55
N ALA A 482 14.99 -2.95 -10.54
CA ALA A 482 14.08 -2.93 -9.41
C ALA A 482 13.08 -4.09 -9.53
N VAL A 483 12.70 -4.66 -8.39
CA VAL A 483 11.81 -5.82 -8.36
C VAL A 483 10.71 -5.71 -7.33
N MET A 484 9.54 -6.24 -7.69
CA MET A 484 8.41 -6.44 -6.80
C MET A 484 8.20 -7.94 -6.58
N CYS A 485 8.44 -8.41 -5.37
CA CYS A 485 8.26 -9.81 -5.00
C CYS A 485 7.33 -9.93 -3.80
N SER A 486 6.40 -10.87 -3.86
CA SER A 486 5.39 -11.05 -2.82
C SER A 486 5.76 -12.20 -1.89
N ASN A 487 5.70 -11.97 -0.58
CA ASN A 487 5.80 -13.01 0.44
C ASN A 487 4.47 -13.27 1.15
N GLY A 488 3.36 -12.96 0.47
CA GLY A 488 2.02 -13.32 0.91
C GLY A 488 0.98 -13.05 -0.17
N TYR A 489 -0.04 -13.89 -0.20
CA TYR A 489 -1.03 -14.00 -1.28
C TYR A 489 -2.35 -13.29 -0.96
N SER A 490 -2.41 -12.52 0.12
CA SER A 490 -3.65 -11.89 0.56
C SER A 490 -4.22 -10.90 -0.46
N GLY A 491 -3.36 -10.21 -1.22
CA GLY A 491 -3.80 -9.31 -2.28
C GLY A 491 -4.60 -8.09 -1.83
N LEU A 492 -5.16 -7.43 -2.82
CA LEU A 492 -6.13 -6.34 -2.74
C LEU A 492 -7.55 -6.92 -2.79
N SER A 493 -8.54 -6.13 -2.35
CA SER A 493 -9.96 -6.46 -2.53
C SER A 493 -10.32 -6.44 -4.01
N SER A 494 -10.25 -7.61 -4.66
CA SER A 494 -10.49 -7.80 -6.09
C SER A 494 -11.29 -9.07 -6.38
N THR A 495 -11.75 -9.23 -7.62
CA THR A 495 -12.62 -10.35 -8.04
C THR A 495 -11.96 -11.72 -7.89
N TYR A 496 -10.65 -11.83 -8.08
CA TYR A 496 -9.90 -13.09 -7.99
C TYR A 496 -9.20 -13.30 -6.64
N ALA A 497 -9.34 -12.36 -5.71
CA ALA A 497 -8.60 -12.38 -4.45
C ALA A 497 -8.83 -13.68 -3.66
N ALA A 498 -10.09 -14.16 -3.59
CA ALA A 498 -10.41 -15.43 -2.92
C ALA A 498 -9.77 -16.66 -3.62
N VAL A 499 -9.68 -16.64 -4.95
CA VAL A 499 -9.08 -17.72 -5.74
C VAL A 499 -7.57 -17.80 -5.49
N TYR A 500 -6.89 -16.65 -5.40
CA TYR A 500 -5.47 -16.61 -5.06
C TYR A 500 -5.19 -16.98 -3.59
N VAL A 501 -6.08 -16.63 -2.66
CA VAL A 501 -5.98 -17.11 -1.28
C VAL A 501 -6.11 -18.63 -1.21
N LEU A 502 -7.06 -19.20 -1.94
CA LEU A 502 -7.19 -20.65 -2.06
C LEU A 502 -5.92 -21.27 -2.67
N ALA A 503 -5.39 -20.68 -3.75
CA ALA A 503 -4.19 -21.16 -4.42
C ALA A 503 -2.99 -21.16 -3.47
N GLY A 504 -2.72 -20.04 -2.78
CA GLY A 504 -1.63 -19.91 -1.81
C GLY A 504 -1.73 -20.80 -0.58
N THR A 505 -2.93 -21.35 -0.31
CA THR A 505 -3.20 -22.27 0.81
C THR A 505 -3.14 -23.74 0.41
N VAL A 506 -3.67 -24.09 -0.77
CA VAL A 506 -3.89 -25.48 -1.20
C VAL A 506 -2.75 -26.01 -2.07
N ILE A 507 -2.15 -25.16 -2.91
CA ILE A 507 -1.00 -25.56 -3.71
C ILE A 507 0.16 -25.86 -2.75
N PRO A 508 0.89 -26.99 -2.92
CA PRO A 508 1.97 -27.39 -2.04
C PRO A 508 3.24 -26.57 -2.32
N HIS A 509 3.17 -25.28 -2.02
CA HIS A 509 4.28 -24.33 -2.16
C HIS A 509 5.50 -24.75 -1.35
N LYS A 510 6.69 -24.32 -1.81
CA LYS A 510 7.95 -24.59 -1.09
C LYS A 510 8.06 -23.85 0.24
N SER A 511 7.26 -22.80 0.42
CA SER A 511 7.14 -22.05 1.68
C SER A 511 5.75 -21.40 1.77
N SER A 512 5.40 -20.92 2.96
CA SER A 512 4.21 -20.08 3.17
C SER A 512 4.33 -18.68 2.56
N GLU A 513 5.53 -18.30 2.10
CA GLU A 513 5.82 -17.02 1.46
C GLU A 513 5.63 -17.15 -0.05
N ASN A 514 4.42 -16.89 -0.53
CA ASN A 514 4.07 -16.94 -1.93
C ASN A 514 2.97 -15.93 -2.26
N ASP A 515 2.78 -15.66 -3.54
CA ASP A 515 1.75 -14.75 -4.07
C ASP A 515 0.49 -15.48 -4.56
N GLY A 516 0.38 -16.76 -4.23
CA GLY A 516 -0.67 -17.67 -4.65
C GLY A 516 -0.23 -18.58 -5.80
N LEU A 517 0.82 -18.20 -6.55
CA LEU A 517 1.38 -19.01 -7.63
C LEU A 517 2.90 -19.11 -7.56
N VAL A 518 3.58 -18.02 -7.26
CA VAL A 518 5.04 -17.91 -7.24
C VAL A 518 5.51 -17.67 -5.81
N GLU A 519 6.48 -18.48 -5.39
CA GLU A 519 7.15 -18.34 -4.10
C GLU A 519 8.07 -17.11 -4.08
N TYR A 520 8.16 -16.44 -2.93
CA TYR A 520 9.02 -15.28 -2.73
C TYR A 520 10.48 -15.59 -3.11
N GLN A 521 10.99 -16.76 -2.72
CA GLN A 521 12.34 -17.21 -3.07
C GLN A 521 12.54 -17.41 -4.58
N SER A 522 11.49 -17.79 -5.30
CA SER A 522 11.52 -17.93 -6.76
C SER A 522 11.60 -16.54 -7.41
N CYS A 523 10.93 -15.54 -6.85
CA CYS A 523 10.99 -14.16 -7.35
C CYS A 523 12.29 -13.42 -7.02
N ALA A 524 12.79 -13.57 -5.79
CA ALA A 524 14.00 -12.90 -5.34
C ALA A 524 15.29 -13.65 -5.70
N TYR A 525 15.21 -14.70 -6.53
CA TYR A 525 16.35 -15.57 -6.79
C TYR A 525 17.54 -14.81 -7.39
N GLY A 526 18.73 -15.03 -6.84
CA GLY A 526 19.97 -14.39 -7.27
C GLY A 526 20.11 -12.93 -6.82
N LEU A 527 19.11 -12.35 -6.15
CA LEU A 527 19.13 -10.97 -5.65
C LEU A 527 19.49 -10.92 -4.17
N ASP A 528 20.08 -9.81 -3.73
CA ASP A 528 20.40 -9.58 -2.33
C ASP A 528 19.12 -9.27 -1.53
N THR A 529 18.58 -10.27 -0.84
CA THR A 529 17.37 -10.15 -0.03
C THR A 529 17.49 -9.17 1.13
N SER A 530 18.69 -8.71 1.51
CA SER A 530 18.86 -7.69 2.56
C SER A 530 18.46 -6.28 2.08
N THR A 531 18.41 -6.07 0.76
CA THR A 531 17.96 -4.80 0.15
C THR A 531 16.45 -4.67 0.04
N PHE A 532 15.73 -5.75 0.35
CA PHE A 532 14.29 -5.83 0.22
C PHE A 532 13.59 -5.19 1.42
N SER A 533 12.51 -4.44 1.16
CA SER A 533 11.72 -3.77 2.19
C SER A 533 10.24 -3.83 1.84
N SER A 534 9.39 -3.85 2.87
CA SER A 534 7.94 -3.84 2.69
C SER A 534 7.34 -2.45 2.41
N SER A 535 8.20 -1.45 2.14
CA SER A 535 7.76 -0.12 1.73
C SER A 535 7.83 0.06 0.22
N TYR A 536 6.79 0.68 -0.35
CA TYR A 536 6.72 0.99 -1.80
C TYR A 536 7.82 1.94 -2.26
N THR A 537 8.51 2.62 -1.33
CA THR A 537 9.65 3.49 -1.63
C THR A 537 10.93 2.69 -1.95
N SER A 538 10.95 1.40 -1.63
CA SER A 538 12.08 0.51 -1.90
C SER A 538 12.13 0.09 -3.37
N LYS A 539 13.34 0.07 -3.96
CA LYS A 539 13.56 -0.54 -5.28
C LYS A 539 13.22 -2.03 -5.29
N ASN A 540 13.62 -2.73 -4.23
CA ASN A 540 13.33 -4.14 -4.04
C ASN A 540 12.21 -4.24 -3.02
N TYR A 541 10.98 -4.38 -3.53
CA TYR A 541 9.75 -4.22 -2.77
C TYR A 541 9.17 -5.59 -2.43
N VAL A 542 9.08 -5.87 -1.12
CA VAL A 542 8.42 -7.07 -0.59
C VAL A 542 6.96 -6.75 -0.35
N THR A 543 6.07 -7.48 -1.00
CA THR A 543 4.65 -7.18 -0.95
C THR A 543 3.84 -8.32 -0.34
N LYS A 544 2.57 -8.02 -0.05
CA LYS A 544 1.53 -8.99 0.30
C LYS A 544 0.45 -9.07 -0.80
N LEU A 545 0.81 -8.72 -2.03
CA LEU A 545 -0.02 -8.78 -3.22
C LEU A 545 -0.13 -10.23 -3.70
N ASN A 546 -1.30 -10.63 -4.21
CA ASN A 546 -1.37 -11.87 -4.97
C ASN A 546 -0.74 -11.69 -6.37
N HIS A 547 -0.55 -12.80 -7.08
CA HIS A 547 0.11 -12.81 -8.39
C HIS A 547 -0.54 -11.87 -9.41
N GLN A 548 -1.86 -11.68 -9.36
CA GLN A 548 -2.54 -10.76 -10.29
C GLN A 548 -2.39 -9.30 -9.86
N ASP A 549 -2.43 -9.00 -8.57
CA ASP A 549 -2.30 -7.61 -8.11
C ASP A 549 -0.89 -7.05 -8.36
N ALA A 550 0.13 -7.93 -8.45
CA ALA A 550 1.49 -7.57 -8.86
C ALA A 550 1.58 -7.06 -10.32
N SER A 551 0.54 -7.31 -11.15
CA SER A 551 0.45 -6.75 -12.51
C SER A 551 -0.04 -5.30 -12.55
N LEU A 552 -0.13 -4.60 -11.41
CA LEU A 552 -0.61 -3.21 -11.27
C LEU A 552 -2.14 -3.05 -11.41
N ARG A 553 -2.83 -4.07 -11.91
CA ARG A 553 -4.23 -4.03 -12.36
C ARG A 553 -5.23 -3.49 -11.35
N ASN A 554 -5.07 -3.82 -10.07
CA ASN A 554 -6.10 -3.56 -9.06
C ASN A 554 -5.82 -2.31 -8.20
N GLY A 555 -4.77 -1.54 -8.50
CA GLY A 555 -4.47 -0.28 -7.81
C GLY A 555 -3.68 -0.45 -6.53
N ASP A 556 -3.95 0.38 -5.53
CA ASP A 556 -3.21 0.40 -4.25
C ASP A 556 -4.14 0.12 -3.06
N SER A 557 -3.59 -0.48 -2.01
CA SER A 557 -4.24 -0.56 -0.71
C SER A 557 -4.23 0.79 0.01
N LEU A 558 -5.36 1.10 0.66
CA LEU A 558 -5.48 2.25 1.56
C LEU A 558 -4.62 2.10 2.81
N PHE A 559 -4.54 0.89 3.37
CA PHE A 559 -4.03 0.66 4.73
C PHE A 559 -2.97 -0.44 4.82
N SER A 560 -2.14 -0.58 3.79
CA SER A 560 -0.99 -1.48 3.84
C SER A 560 0.12 -0.98 2.94
N ASP A 561 1.27 -0.62 3.53
CA ASP A 561 2.46 -0.21 2.80
C ASP A 561 2.99 -1.29 1.86
N ALA A 562 2.78 -2.56 2.23
CA ALA A 562 3.16 -3.75 1.48
C ALA A 562 2.17 -4.12 0.35
N LYS A 563 1.18 -3.28 0.04
CA LYS A 563 0.19 -3.53 -1.01
C LYS A 563 -0.07 -2.29 -1.89
N LYS A 564 0.98 -1.57 -2.29
CA LYS A 564 0.89 -0.32 -3.06
C LYS A 564 1.72 -0.37 -4.36
N PRO A 565 1.36 -1.26 -5.32
CA PRO A 565 2.13 -1.46 -6.54
C PRO A 565 2.17 -0.22 -7.45
N LEU A 566 1.13 0.62 -7.47
CA LEU A 566 1.15 1.83 -8.28
C LEU A 566 1.97 2.94 -7.63
N LYS A 567 1.97 3.05 -6.30
CA LYS A 567 2.92 3.96 -5.63
C LYS A 567 4.35 3.50 -5.83
N TRP A 568 4.62 2.20 -5.85
CA TRP A 568 5.96 1.66 -6.10
C TRP A 568 6.47 2.06 -7.48
N ILE A 569 5.71 1.76 -8.54
CA ILE A 569 6.14 2.13 -9.90
C ILE A 569 6.21 3.65 -10.06
N GLN A 570 5.28 4.40 -9.48
CA GLN A 570 5.32 5.85 -9.50
C GLN A 570 6.60 6.36 -8.84
N ASN A 571 6.94 5.89 -7.64
CA ASN A 571 8.14 6.29 -6.91
C ASN A 571 9.42 6.00 -7.70
N LEU A 572 9.47 4.89 -8.43
CA LEU A 572 10.61 4.56 -9.29
C LEU A 572 10.68 5.44 -10.55
N LEU A 573 9.54 5.92 -11.02
CA LEU A 573 9.37 6.69 -12.24
C LEU A 573 9.01 8.15 -11.98
N SER A 574 9.49 8.72 -10.86
CA SER A 574 9.24 10.10 -10.44
C SER A 574 10.48 10.97 -10.48
#